data_AF-A0AAV6HAD9-F1
#
_entry.id   AF-A0AAV6HAD9-F1
#
_cell.length_a   1.000
_cell.length_b   1.000
_cell.length_c   1.000
_cell.angle_alpha   90.00
_cell.angle_beta   90.00
_cell.angle_gamma   90.00
#
_symmetry.space_group_name_H-M   'P 1'
#
loop_
_entity.id
_entity.type
_entity.pdbx_description
1 polymer ?
#
loop_
_entity_poly.entity_id
_entity_poly.type
_entity_poly.pdbx_seq_one_letter_code
_entity_poly.pdbx_strand_id
1 'polypeptide(L)'
;MKMQHSFFLSLASSLKTIEFTISLKMPGSTMKMCTSCRQHIRVACKMWKLCGAQQPMKKNLAKAKQKANGQWAIKLKAGGNSGKLVDAARILIHKFEMAGFHPVFFWGYGKSNTVSCDMLCGMEAVEDKEKESILSLKELYESLLKAIIARERK
;
A
#
# COMPACT_ATOMS: atom_id res chain seq x y z
N MET A 1 35.11 -40.91 66.09
CA MET A 1 33.88 -40.07 66.08
C MET A 1 33.60 -39.61 64.65
N LYS A 2 32.35 -39.82 64.18
CA LYS A 2 31.66 -39.29 62.97
C LYS A 2 32.21 -39.75 61.61
N MET A 3 31.65 -40.74 60.89
CA MET A 3 30.33 -40.90 60.23
C MET A 3 29.95 -39.87 59.14
N GLN A 4 30.06 -40.35 57.89
CA GLN A 4 29.20 -40.30 56.69
C GLN A 4 28.23 -39.13 56.36
N HIS A 5 28.24 -38.82 55.04
CA HIS A 5 27.13 -38.53 54.10
C HIS A 5 26.28 -37.24 54.14
N SER A 6 26.33 -36.57 52.97
CA SER A 6 25.21 -36.00 52.17
C SER A 6 24.56 -34.67 52.58
N PHE A 7 24.31 -33.84 51.55
CA PHE A 7 23.07 -33.12 51.20
C PHE A 7 23.18 -31.60 50.90
N PHE A 8 22.44 -31.23 49.85
CA PHE A 8 21.86 -29.93 49.47
C PHE A 8 22.63 -28.92 48.60
N LEU A 9 22.15 -28.90 47.35
CA LEU A 9 22.17 -27.84 46.34
C LEU A 9 21.69 -26.46 46.86
N SER A 10 22.40 -25.40 46.49
CA SER A 10 21.93 -24.01 46.37
C SER A 10 23.12 -23.20 45.82
N LEU A 11 23.05 -22.26 44.88
CA LEU A 11 21.96 -21.38 44.48
C LEU A 11 22.41 -20.74 43.15
N ALA A 12 21.98 -21.30 42.01
CA ALA A 12 22.21 -20.67 40.70
C ALA A 12 21.14 -19.58 40.49
N SER A 13 21.44 -18.35 40.90
CA SER A 13 20.65 -17.16 40.55
C SER A 13 21.41 -16.34 39.52
N SER A 14 21.16 -16.60 38.24
CA SER A 14 21.38 -15.62 37.19
C SER A 14 20.08 -15.48 36.40
N LEU A 15 19.31 -14.49 36.82
CA LEU A 15 18.00 -14.12 36.31
C LEU A 15 18.12 -13.81 34.82
N LYS A 16 17.56 -14.68 33.97
CA LYS A 16 17.22 -14.33 32.59
C LYS A 16 16.04 -13.37 32.65
N THR A 17 16.33 -12.08 32.50
CA THR A 17 15.34 -11.03 32.23
C THR A 17 14.61 -11.38 30.94
N ILE A 18 13.40 -11.92 31.07
CA ILE A 18 12.47 -12.05 29.95
C ILE A 18 11.96 -10.63 29.67
N GLU A 19 12.52 -9.98 28.65
CA GLU A 19 11.99 -8.73 28.11
C GLU A 19 10.61 -8.98 27.48
N PHE A 20 9.58 -8.87 28.31
CA PHE A 20 8.19 -8.78 27.86
C PHE A 20 8.03 -7.42 27.16
N THR A 21 8.19 -7.38 25.84
CA THR A 21 7.87 -6.18 25.05
C THR A 21 6.35 -6.07 24.97
N ILE A 22 5.74 -5.43 25.98
CA ILE A 22 4.33 -5.05 25.97
C ILE A 22 4.16 -3.98 24.88
N SER A 23 3.60 -4.37 23.74
CA SER A 23 3.13 -3.44 22.73
C SER A 23 1.87 -2.76 23.28
N LEU A 24 2.07 -1.67 24.05
CA LEU A 24 0.99 -0.82 24.54
C LEU A 24 0.26 -0.20 23.34
N LYS A 25 -0.78 -0.87 22.84
CA LYS A 25 -1.80 -0.24 22.01
C LYS A 25 -2.66 0.62 22.93
N MET A 26 -2.22 1.85 23.18
CA MET A 26 -3.13 2.87 23.71
C MET A 26 -4.06 3.32 22.58
N PRO A 27 -5.38 3.10 22.68
CA PRO A 27 -6.31 3.66 21.70
C PRO A 27 -6.18 5.19 21.72
N GLY A 28 -5.90 5.79 20.56
CA GLY A 28 -5.77 7.25 20.41
C GLY A 28 -4.34 7.81 20.44
N SER A 29 -3.30 7.01 20.66
CA SER A 29 -1.92 7.53 20.57
C SER A 29 -1.52 7.86 19.13
N THR A 30 -0.99 9.07 18.89
CA THR A 30 -0.46 9.51 17.60
C THR A 30 0.94 8.95 17.31
N MET A 31 1.50 8.16 18.24
CA MET A 31 2.85 7.59 18.18
C MET A 31 2.79 6.04 18.17
N LYS A 32 3.70 5.42 17.41
CA LYS A 32 3.93 3.96 17.35
C LYS A 32 5.43 3.68 17.43
N MET A 33 5.80 2.44 17.71
CA MET A 33 7.19 2.00 17.63
C MET A 33 7.58 1.69 16.19
N CYS A 34 8.77 2.11 15.77
CA CYS A 34 9.37 1.73 14.50
C CYS A 34 9.64 0.23 14.49
N THR A 35 9.23 -0.47 13.44
CA THR A 35 9.44 -1.94 13.35
C THR A 35 10.90 -2.35 13.13
N SER A 36 11.78 -1.42 12.76
CA SER A 36 13.20 -1.69 12.49
C SER A 36 14.08 -1.25 13.67
N CYS A 37 14.12 0.05 13.99
CA CYS A 37 15.01 0.56 15.03
C CYS A 37 14.34 0.74 16.40
N ARG A 38 13.08 0.34 16.55
CA ARG A 38 12.30 0.45 17.80
C ARG A 38 12.21 1.86 18.40
N GLN A 39 12.49 2.91 17.63
CA GLN A 39 12.28 4.30 18.06
C GLN A 39 10.81 4.72 17.90
N HIS A 40 10.36 5.70 18.69
CA HIS A 40 8.99 6.23 18.61
C HIS A 40 8.82 7.10 17.36
N ILE A 41 7.86 6.73 16.51
CA ILE A 41 7.53 7.39 15.25
C ILE A 41 6.04 7.78 15.23
N ARG A 42 5.68 8.89 14.58
CA ARG A 42 4.26 9.22 14.36
C ARG A 42 3.56 8.11 13.57
N VAL A 43 2.34 7.75 13.95
CA VAL A 43 1.55 6.69 13.30
C VAL A 43 1.42 6.92 11.79
N ALA A 44 1.29 8.19 11.38
CA ALA A 44 1.16 8.61 9.99
C ALA A 44 2.43 8.43 9.14
N CYS A 45 3.61 8.39 9.75
CA CYS A 45 4.86 8.24 8.99
C CYS A 45 4.98 6.82 8.41
N LYS A 46 5.15 6.75 7.08
CA LYS A 46 5.31 5.51 6.31
C LYS A 46 6.79 5.14 6.06
N MET A 47 7.70 6.09 6.20
CA MET A 47 9.15 5.90 6.12
C MET A 47 9.78 6.62 7.31
N TRP A 48 10.69 5.96 8.04
CA TRP A 48 11.33 6.58 9.20
C TRP A 48 12.53 7.42 8.77
N LYS A 49 12.64 8.65 9.27
CA LYS A 49 13.71 9.58 8.89
C LYS A 49 15.09 9.14 9.38
N LEU A 50 15.17 8.43 10.51
CA LEU A 50 16.46 8.04 11.10
C LEU A 50 17.01 6.74 10.52
N CYS A 51 16.20 5.68 10.42
CA CYS A 51 16.67 4.38 9.94
C CYS A 51 16.29 4.09 8.48
N GLY A 52 15.58 4.98 7.80
CA GLY A 52 15.11 4.80 6.42
C GLY A 52 14.06 3.70 6.22
N ALA A 53 13.77 2.90 7.25
CA ALA A 53 12.92 1.73 7.10
C ALA A 53 11.47 2.11 6.76
N GLN A 54 10.95 1.48 5.72
CA GLN A 54 9.54 1.53 5.37
C GLN A 54 8.72 0.84 6.46
N GLN A 55 7.76 1.57 7.03
CA GLN A 55 6.86 1.04 8.03
C GLN A 55 5.80 0.18 7.37
N PRO A 56 5.32 -0.89 8.04
CA PRO A 56 4.32 -1.78 7.48
C PRO A 56 3.07 -0.98 7.10
N MET A 57 2.58 -1.20 5.87
CA MET A 57 1.30 -0.67 5.44
C MET A 57 0.21 -1.06 6.44
N LYS A 58 -0.76 -0.16 6.65
CA LYS A 58 -1.90 -0.42 7.53
C LYS A 58 -2.48 -1.80 7.18
N LYS A 59 -2.57 -2.72 8.15
CA LYS A 59 -3.03 -4.11 7.93
C LYS A 59 -4.35 -4.16 7.13
N ASN A 60 -5.23 -3.18 7.35
CA ASN A 60 -6.50 -3.06 6.63
C ASN A 60 -6.33 -2.80 5.13
N LEU A 61 -5.33 -2.03 4.72
CA LEU A 61 -5.05 -1.78 3.31
C LEU A 61 -4.48 -3.02 2.62
N ALA A 62 -3.60 -3.76 3.31
CA ALA A 62 -3.10 -5.05 2.81
C ALA A 62 -4.25 -6.06 2.65
N LYS A 63 -5.13 -6.17 3.66
CA LYS A 63 -6.34 -7.01 3.59
C LYS A 63 -7.27 -6.58 2.45
N ALA A 64 -7.45 -5.28 2.22
CA ALA A 64 -8.26 -4.78 1.10
C ALA A 64 -7.66 -5.17 -0.26
N LYS A 65 -6.33 -5.07 -0.42
CA LYS A 65 -5.63 -5.52 -1.64
C LYS A 65 -5.81 -7.03 -1.88
N GLN A 66 -5.76 -7.84 -0.83
CA GLN A 66 -5.96 -9.30 -0.93
C GLN A 66 -7.37 -9.68 -1.41
N LYS A 67 -8.38 -8.83 -1.17
CA LYS A 67 -9.74 -9.06 -1.70
C LYS A 67 -9.82 -8.85 -3.21
N ALA A 68 -9.00 -7.96 -3.77
CA ALA A 68 -8.89 -7.72 -5.20
C ALA A 68 -7.97 -8.75 -5.88
N ASN A 69 -8.31 -10.03 -5.76
CA ASN A 69 -7.55 -11.15 -6.32
C ASN A 69 -8.10 -11.63 -7.68
N GLY A 70 -7.44 -12.63 -8.27
CA GLY A 70 -7.83 -13.18 -9.58
C GLY A 70 -9.28 -13.68 -9.64
N GLN A 71 -9.77 -14.33 -8.57
CA GLN A 71 -11.15 -14.82 -8.52
C GLN A 71 -12.16 -13.66 -8.50
N TRP A 72 -11.85 -12.59 -7.77
CA TRP A 72 -12.64 -11.37 -7.81
C TRP A 72 -12.64 -10.76 -9.22
N ALA A 73 -11.50 -10.70 -9.90
CA ALA A 73 -11.41 -10.16 -11.24
C ALA A 73 -12.24 -10.96 -12.27
N ILE A 74 -12.23 -12.30 -12.16
CA ILE A 74 -13.06 -13.18 -13.00
C ILE A 74 -14.54 -12.88 -12.78
N LYS A 75 -15.00 -12.82 -11.53
CA LYS A 75 -16.40 -12.50 -11.18
C LYS A 75 -16.81 -11.10 -11.63
N LEU A 76 -15.92 -10.12 -11.47
CA LEU A 76 -16.15 -8.75 -11.91
C LEU A 76 -16.41 -8.70 -13.41
N LYS A 77 -15.56 -9.36 -14.21
CA LYS A 77 -15.70 -9.45 -15.67
C LYS A 77 -16.96 -10.19 -16.07
N ALA A 78 -17.22 -11.36 -15.47
CA ALA A 78 -18.39 -12.18 -15.78
C ALA A 78 -19.71 -11.44 -15.51
N GLY A 79 -19.76 -10.64 -14.44
CA GLY A 79 -20.94 -9.83 -14.10
C GLY A 79 -21.01 -8.47 -14.79
N GLY A 80 -20.13 -8.16 -15.75
CA GLY A 80 -20.12 -6.85 -16.45
C GLY A 80 -19.88 -5.65 -15.53
N ASN A 81 -19.31 -5.87 -14.34
CA ASN A 81 -19.25 -4.87 -13.27
C ASN A 81 -18.06 -3.91 -13.39
N SER A 82 -17.38 -3.85 -14.53
CA SER A 82 -16.22 -2.98 -14.75
C SER A 82 -16.53 -1.50 -14.54
N GLY A 83 -17.75 -1.06 -14.84
CA GLY A 83 -18.20 0.32 -14.57
C GLY A 83 -18.09 0.72 -13.10
N LYS A 84 -18.32 -0.22 -12.17
CA LYS A 84 -18.19 0.02 -10.73
C LYS A 84 -16.76 0.39 -10.31
N LEU A 85 -15.75 -0.06 -11.05
CA LEU A 85 -14.37 0.35 -10.81
C LEU A 85 -14.13 1.78 -11.23
N VAL A 86 -14.67 2.18 -12.37
CA VAL A 86 -14.58 3.54 -12.89
C VAL A 86 -15.30 4.51 -11.95
N ASP A 87 -16.50 4.16 -11.47
CA ASP A 87 -17.24 4.99 -10.52
C ASP A 87 -16.50 5.12 -9.17
N ALA A 88 -15.91 4.03 -8.67
CA ALA A 88 -15.09 4.08 -7.47
C ALA A 88 -13.85 4.99 -7.65
N ALA A 89 -13.24 4.98 -8.84
CA ALA A 89 -12.13 5.87 -9.18
C ALA A 89 -12.57 7.34 -9.26
N ARG A 90 -13.74 7.62 -9.86
CA ARG A 90 -14.33 8.97 -9.90
C ARG A 90 -14.58 9.53 -8.50
N ILE A 91 -15.17 8.74 -7.61
CA ILE A 91 -15.36 9.13 -6.21
C ILE A 91 -14.03 9.43 -5.52
N LEU A 92 -12.99 8.64 -5.82
CA LEU A 92 -11.66 8.86 -5.24
C LEU A 92 -11.04 10.16 -5.73
N ILE A 93 -11.10 10.45 -7.03
CA ILE A 93 -10.63 11.69 -7.63
C ILE A 93 -11.32 12.89 -6.98
N HIS A 94 -12.64 12.85 -6.87
CA HIS A 94 -13.39 13.92 -6.22
C HIS A 94 -12.96 14.16 -4.77
N LYS A 95 -12.68 13.10 -3.99
CA LYS A 95 -12.15 13.23 -2.62
C LYS A 95 -10.78 13.91 -2.57
N PHE A 96 -9.91 13.63 -3.54
CA PHE A 96 -8.61 14.29 -3.63
C PHE A 96 -8.77 15.77 -3.95
N GLU A 97 -9.70 16.13 -4.83
CA GLU A 97 -10.00 17.53 -5.17
C GLU A 97 -10.55 18.32 -3.99
N MET A 98 -11.48 17.73 -3.24
CA MET A 98 -11.98 18.35 -2.00
C MET A 98 -10.89 18.52 -0.94
N ALA A 99 -9.80 17.76 -1.04
CA ALA A 99 -8.62 17.92 -0.18
C ALA A 99 -7.55 18.85 -0.78
N GLY A 100 -7.84 19.52 -1.90
CA GLY A 100 -6.94 20.48 -2.55
C GLY A 100 -5.86 19.86 -3.45
N PHE A 101 -6.04 18.60 -3.85
CA PHE A 101 -5.14 17.93 -4.80
C PHE A 101 -5.74 17.91 -6.21
N HIS A 102 -4.89 17.82 -7.23
CA HIS A 102 -5.31 17.73 -8.64
C HIS A 102 -4.88 16.37 -9.21
N PRO A 103 -5.58 15.27 -8.90
CA PRO A 103 -5.20 13.94 -9.36
C PRO A 103 -5.55 13.74 -10.84
N VAL A 104 -4.71 12.97 -11.52
CA VAL A 104 -5.02 12.40 -12.84
C VAL A 104 -4.85 10.89 -12.75
N PHE A 105 -5.84 10.16 -13.25
CA PHE A 105 -5.85 8.70 -13.24
C PHE A 105 -5.96 8.17 -14.66
N PHE A 106 -4.89 7.54 -15.14
CA PHE A 106 -4.87 6.82 -16.41
C PHE A 106 -5.04 5.32 -16.17
N TRP A 107 -5.80 4.66 -17.05
CA TRP A 107 -5.81 3.21 -17.13
C TRP A 107 -5.89 2.77 -18.59
N GLY A 108 -5.18 1.69 -18.90
CA GLY A 108 -5.19 1.09 -20.21
C GLY A 108 -5.98 -0.20 -20.28
N TYR A 109 -6.41 -0.53 -21.48
CA TYR A 109 -7.01 -1.81 -21.82
C TYR A 109 -6.59 -2.23 -23.22
N GLY A 110 -6.55 -3.55 -23.44
CA GLY A 110 -6.13 -4.12 -24.72
C GLY A 110 -5.03 -5.15 -24.59
N LYS A 111 -4.41 -5.50 -25.71
CA LYS A 111 -3.36 -6.53 -25.81
C LYS A 111 -2.29 -6.11 -26.82
N SER A 112 -1.03 -6.40 -26.51
CA SER A 112 0.13 -6.19 -27.41
C SER A 112 0.20 -4.77 -27.97
N ASN A 113 -0.23 -4.61 -29.23
CA ASN A 113 -0.09 -3.42 -30.05
C ASN A 113 -1.41 -2.64 -30.12
N THR A 114 -2.53 -3.26 -29.73
CA THR A 114 -3.86 -2.66 -29.65
C THR A 114 -4.15 -2.30 -28.20
N VAL A 115 -3.34 -1.38 -27.67
CA VAL A 115 -3.53 -0.81 -26.34
C VAL A 115 -4.15 0.57 -26.52
N SER A 116 -5.24 0.79 -25.81
CA SER A 116 -5.88 2.09 -25.68
C SER A 116 -5.93 2.48 -24.22
N CYS A 117 -6.07 3.77 -23.95
CA CYS A 117 -6.24 4.25 -22.59
C CYS A 117 -7.38 5.24 -22.41
N ASP A 118 -7.88 5.26 -21.18
CA ASP A 118 -8.77 6.29 -20.70
C ASP A 118 -8.13 7.03 -19.52
N MET A 119 -8.69 8.21 -19.27
CA MET A 119 -8.24 9.13 -18.25
C MET A 119 -9.43 9.64 -17.46
N LEU A 120 -9.25 9.80 -16.14
CA LEU A 120 -10.11 10.61 -15.29
C LEU A 120 -9.28 11.71 -14.65
N CYS A 121 -9.78 12.92 -14.72
CA CYS A 121 -9.44 14.06 -13.88
C CYS A 121 -10.77 14.74 -13.51
N GLY A 122 -10.85 15.48 -12.42
CA GLY A 122 -12.06 16.26 -12.13
C GLY A 122 -12.00 17.70 -12.66
N MET A 123 -11.03 17.98 -13.53
CA MET A 123 -11.07 19.13 -14.43
C MET A 123 -11.67 18.69 -15.77
N GLU A 124 -12.65 19.43 -16.28
CA GLU A 124 -13.09 19.27 -17.67
C GLU A 124 -12.20 20.14 -18.56
N ALA A 125 -11.68 19.56 -19.65
CA ALA A 125 -10.92 20.34 -20.63
C ALA A 125 -11.87 21.18 -21.48
N VAL A 126 -11.75 22.50 -21.37
CA VAL A 126 -12.60 23.46 -22.05
C VAL A 126 -11.86 23.98 -23.28
N GLU A 127 -10.60 24.34 -23.13
CA GLU A 127 -9.78 24.92 -24.18
C GLU A 127 -9.18 23.86 -25.10
N ASP A 128 -8.96 24.21 -26.36
CA ASP A 128 -8.40 23.28 -27.34
C ASP A 128 -6.98 22.85 -27.00
N LYS A 129 -6.19 23.74 -26.38
CA LYS A 129 -4.86 23.43 -25.88
C LYS A 129 -4.88 22.38 -24.74
N GLU A 130 -5.90 22.42 -23.89
CA GLU A 130 -6.09 21.43 -22.82
C GLU A 130 -6.44 20.07 -23.42
N LYS A 131 -7.34 20.04 -24.41
CA LYS A 131 -7.71 18.82 -25.14
C LYS A 131 -6.51 18.21 -25.86
N GLU A 132 -5.72 19.03 -26.54
CA GLU A 132 -4.49 18.62 -27.21
C GLU A 132 -3.49 18.02 -26.21
N SER A 133 -3.29 18.70 -25.07
CA SER A 133 -2.41 18.20 -24.01
C SER A 133 -2.88 16.85 -23.44
N ILE A 134 -4.18 16.66 -23.26
CA ILE A 134 -4.77 15.39 -22.81
C ILE A 134 -4.52 14.29 -23.85
N LEU A 135 -4.70 14.58 -25.14
CA LEU A 135 -4.43 13.62 -26.20
C LEU A 135 -2.95 13.21 -26.20
N SER A 136 -2.03 14.16 -26.12
CA SER A 136 -0.59 13.85 -26.04
C SER A 136 -0.26 12.99 -24.81
N LEU A 137 -0.86 13.27 -23.65
CA LEU A 137 -0.66 12.46 -22.45
C LEU A 137 -1.20 11.02 -22.62
N LYS A 138 -2.35 10.87 -23.27
CA LYS A 138 -2.92 9.54 -23.58
C LYS A 138 -1.99 8.76 -24.50
N GLU A 139 -1.49 9.37 -25.57
CA GLU A 139 -0.56 8.74 -26.51
C GLU A 139 0.74 8.29 -25.84
N LEU A 140 1.29 9.14 -24.96
CA LEU A 140 2.47 8.81 -24.16
C LEU A 140 2.21 7.61 -23.24
N TYR A 141 1.06 7.60 -22.56
CA TYR A 141 0.70 6.51 -21.67
C TYR A 141 0.45 5.20 -22.44
N GLU A 142 -0.21 5.23 -23.59
CA GLU A 142 -0.39 4.06 -24.45
C GLU A 142 0.95 3.51 -24.95
N SER A 143 1.87 4.38 -25.35
CA SER A 143 3.22 4.00 -25.78
C SER A 143 3.99 3.31 -24.65
N LEU A 144 3.89 3.85 -23.42
CA LEU A 144 4.46 3.23 -22.23
C LEU A 144 3.86 1.83 -21.98
N LEU A 145 2.54 1.68 -22.07
CA LEU A 145 1.88 0.40 -21.86
C LEU A 145 2.29 -0.64 -22.92
N LYS A 146 2.39 -0.25 -24.19
CA LYS A 146 2.88 -1.12 -25.27
C LYS A 146 4.28 -1.65 -24.95
N ALA A 147 5.18 -0.78 -24.50
CA ALA A 147 6.54 -1.17 -24.11
C ALA A 147 6.56 -2.14 -22.91
N ILE A 148 5.73 -1.88 -21.88
CA ILE A 148 5.63 -2.76 -20.70
C ILE A 148 5.08 -4.14 -21.10
N ILE A 149 3.99 -4.18 -21.86
CA ILE A 149 3.35 -5.44 -22.28
C ILE A 149 4.28 -6.25 -23.20
N ALA A 150 5.01 -5.58 -24.11
CA ALA A 150 6.00 -6.24 -24.97
C ALA A 150 7.13 -6.87 -24.15
N ARG A 151 7.56 -6.23 -23.06
CA ARG A 151 8.59 -6.75 -22.16
C ARG A 151 8.12 -7.99 -21.38
N GLU A 152 6.87 -8.02 -20.93
CA GLU A 152 6.31 -9.16 -20.17
C GLU A 152 6.13 -10.44 -21.02
N ARG A 153 6.23 -10.34 -22.35
CA ARG A 153 6.12 -11.49 -23.27
C ARG A 153 7.45 -12.14 -23.63
N LYS A 154 8.57 -11.49 -23.32
CA LYS A 154 9.92 -12.04 -23.52
C LYS A 154 10.31 -12.88 -22.32
#